data_AF-A0A5K1HN82-F1
#
_entry.id   AF-A0A5K1HN82-F1
#
_cell.length_a   1.000
_cell.length_b   1.000
_cell.length_c   1.000
_cell.angle_alpha   90.00
_cell.angle_beta   90.00
_cell.angle_gamma   90.00
#
_symmetry.space_group_name_H-M   'P 1'
#
loop_
_entity.id
_entity.type
_entity.pdbx_description
1 polymer ?
#
loop_
_entity_poly.entity_id
_entity_poly.type
_entity_poly.pdbx_seq_one_letter_code
_entity_poly.pdbx_strand_id
1 'polypeptide(L)'
;EVLLHPLVCDSEGNKMSKSRGNVIDPLEIIDGTTLDNLISKVRNSNLPKGEQDASIKKLRHEFAQGIPECGSDALRFGLLSYMVQSRSINLNINKIISFRQFCNKIWQTFKFTKPKFDLITDFTRQLNPTKQNFLNSWILAKLNTMIVEINTSFEKYALGESANSSITSGSMSFAMFILKPPTYFHQRKRRRERTHRPHSLRLLGEWIEMPSPHDALHQRGALPETPSLPRKGQEHHYCSLSHLPTEQFEGTEAYFKSIDTEFEKVNKIAGSLRSIAASVNLPPHIRPTAFIITEEPVIKEQTDLLATLGK
;
A
#
# COMPACT_ATOMS: atom_id res chain seq x y z
N GLU A 1 8.11 -28.96 -4.95
CA GLU A 1 6.87 -28.54 -5.66
C GLU A 1 7.27 -27.76 -6.92
N VAL A 2 6.40 -27.67 -7.92
CA VAL A 2 6.63 -26.90 -9.16
C VAL A 2 5.56 -25.82 -9.26
N LEU A 3 5.97 -24.54 -9.24
CA LEU A 3 5.07 -23.40 -9.40
C LEU A 3 5.11 -22.91 -10.85
N LEU A 4 3.96 -23.01 -11.54
CA LEU A 4 3.80 -22.45 -12.89
C LEU A 4 3.20 -21.05 -12.78
N HIS A 5 3.87 -20.06 -13.39
CA HIS A 5 3.39 -18.69 -13.42
C HIS A 5 2.72 -18.36 -14.77
N PRO A 6 1.76 -17.43 -14.82
CA PRO A 6 1.16 -16.95 -16.06
C PRO A 6 2.18 -16.37 -17.05
N LEU A 7 1.84 -16.39 -18.34
CA LEU A 7 2.62 -15.74 -19.39
C LEU A 7 2.29 -14.25 -19.46
N VAL A 8 3.31 -13.41 -19.61
CA VAL A 8 3.12 -11.96 -19.81
C VAL A 8 2.85 -11.67 -21.29
N CYS A 9 1.76 -10.97 -21.53
CA CYS A 9 1.25 -10.54 -22.82
C CYS A 9 1.22 -9.01 -22.89
N ASP A 10 1.16 -8.48 -24.11
CA ASP A 10 0.91 -7.05 -24.34
C ASP A 10 -0.51 -6.64 -23.91
N SER A 11 -0.81 -5.35 -24.05
CA SER A 11 -2.11 -4.76 -23.71
C SER A 11 -3.29 -5.37 -24.48
N GLU A 12 -3.04 -5.93 -25.66
CA GLU A 12 -4.01 -6.62 -26.52
C GLU A 12 -4.11 -8.13 -26.22
N GLY A 13 -3.29 -8.67 -25.31
CA GLY A 13 -3.27 -10.08 -24.94
C GLY A 13 -2.41 -10.97 -25.84
N ASN A 14 -1.62 -10.40 -26.75
CA ASN A 14 -0.65 -11.16 -27.53
C ASN A 14 0.57 -11.46 -26.68
N LYS A 15 1.07 -12.70 -26.75
CA LYS A 15 2.37 -13.08 -26.15
C LYS A 15 3.45 -12.07 -26.57
N MET A 16 4.16 -11.53 -25.58
CA MET A 16 5.34 -10.69 -25.86
C MET A 16 6.46 -11.57 -26.43
N SER A 17 6.96 -11.22 -27.62
CA SER A 17 8.07 -11.93 -28.25
C SER A 17 8.89 -11.04 -29.18
N LYS A 18 10.19 -11.29 -29.27
CA LYS A 18 11.10 -10.54 -30.15
C LYS A 18 10.64 -10.58 -31.61
N SER A 19 10.02 -11.69 -32.02
CA SER A 19 9.46 -11.88 -33.37
C SER A 19 8.20 -11.06 -33.65
N ARG A 20 7.53 -10.51 -32.63
CA ARG A 20 6.29 -9.72 -32.76
C ARG A 20 6.51 -8.23 -32.54
N GLY A 21 7.71 -7.81 -32.15
CA GLY A 21 8.05 -6.39 -31.97
C GLY A 21 7.34 -5.70 -30.80
N ASN A 22 6.66 -6.45 -29.94
CA ASN A 22 5.86 -5.96 -28.81
C ASN A 22 6.53 -6.20 -27.44
N VAL A 23 7.83 -6.49 -27.42
CA VAL A 23 8.59 -6.68 -26.18
C VAL A 23 8.92 -5.32 -25.58
N ILE A 24 8.55 -5.12 -24.33
CA ILE A 24 8.99 -3.98 -23.50
C ILE A 24 10.10 -4.48 -22.58
N ASP A 25 11.22 -3.77 -22.54
CA ASP A 25 12.31 -4.10 -21.64
C ASP A 25 11.90 -3.71 -20.19
N PRO A 26 12.01 -4.60 -19.19
CA PRO A 26 11.74 -4.24 -17.79
C PRO A 26 12.50 -3.00 -17.33
N LEU A 27 13.72 -2.76 -17.83
CA LEU A 27 14.51 -1.58 -17.48
C LEU A 27 13.89 -0.28 -18.01
N GLU A 28 13.18 -0.32 -19.15
CA GLU A 28 12.46 0.85 -19.68
C GLU A 28 11.28 1.25 -18.78
N ILE A 29 10.70 0.27 -18.08
CA ILE A 29 9.65 0.55 -17.09
C ILE A 29 10.30 1.08 -15.80
N ILE A 30 11.43 0.49 -15.38
CA ILE A 30 12.11 0.85 -14.13
C ILE A 30 12.68 2.27 -14.22
N ASP A 31 13.51 2.54 -15.21
CA ASP A 31 14.27 3.79 -15.35
C ASP A 31 13.53 4.83 -16.24
N GLY A 32 12.45 4.42 -16.93
CA GLY A 32 11.70 5.26 -17.86
C GLY A 32 12.34 5.34 -19.24
N THR A 33 11.55 5.69 -20.26
CA THR A 33 12.06 5.87 -21.63
C THR A 33 11.14 6.76 -22.46
N THR A 34 11.72 7.42 -23.46
CA THR A 34 10.97 8.25 -24.42
C THR A 34 10.38 7.40 -25.54
N LEU A 35 9.32 7.91 -26.19
CA LEU A 35 8.73 7.27 -27.37
C LEU A 35 9.76 7.10 -28.50
N ASP A 36 10.65 8.07 -28.71
CA ASP A 36 11.67 7.99 -29.76
C ASP A 36 12.66 6.85 -29.51
N ASN A 37 13.04 6.61 -28.25
CA ASN A 37 13.89 5.49 -27.88
C ASN A 37 13.19 4.15 -28.16
N LEU A 38 11.92 4.01 -27.79
CA LEU A 38 11.11 2.81 -28.10
C LEU A 38 11.03 2.56 -29.61
N ILE A 39 10.76 3.60 -30.40
CA ILE A 39 10.68 3.52 -31.87
C ILE A 39 12.03 3.14 -32.47
N SER A 40 13.14 3.72 -31.99
CA SER A 40 14.48 3.43 -32.49
C SER A 40 14.86 1.97 -32.28
N LYS A 41 14.49 1.38 -31.13
CA LYS A 41 14.70 -0.05 -30.86
C LYS A 41 13.92 -0.95 -31.81
N VAL A 42 12.66 -0.62 -32.12
CA VAL A 42 11.87 -1.38 -33.09
C VAL A 42 12.46 -1.27 -34.49
N ARG A 43 12.93 -0.09 -34.91
CA ARG A 43 13.58 0.10 -36.21
C ARG A 43 14.90 -0.68 -36.35
N ASN A 44 15.66 -0.77 -35.26
CA ASN A 44 16.93 -1.50 -35.21
C ASN A 44 16.77 -3.00 -34.95
N SER A 45 15.53 -3.49 -34.85
CA SER A 45 15.24 -4.90 -34.61
C SER A 45 15.29 -5.73 -35.91
N ASN A 46 15.38 -7.05 -35.75
CA ASN A 46 15.36 -8.00 -36.88
C ASN A 46 13.95 -8.23 -37.47
N LEU A 47 12.96 -7.40 -37.13
CA LEU A 47 11.60 -7.52 -37.67
C LEU A 47 11.52 -7.06 -39.14
N PRO A 48 10.66 -7.67 -39.98
CA PRO A 48 10.36 -7.15 -41.32
C PRO A 48 9.80 -5.72 -41.26
N LYS A 49 10.10 -4.88 -42.25
CA LYS A 49 9.67 -3.46 -42.28
C LYS A 49 8.16 -3.26 -42.06
N GLY A 50 7.32 -4.11 -42.64
CA GLY A 50 5.87 -4.02 -42.46
C GLY A 50 5.41 -4.26 -41.02
N GLU A 51 6.05 -5.18 -40.29
CA GLU A 51 5.75 -5.45 -38.88
C GLU A 51 6.34 -4.37 -37.95
N GLN A 52 7.48 -3.78 -38.34
CA GLN A 52 8.03 -2.62 -37.64
C GLN A 52 7.05 -1.44 -37.67
N ASP A 53 6.50 -1.11 -38.84
CA ASP A 53 5.56 0.01 -38.98
C ASP A 53 4.27 -0.21 -38.18
N ALA A 54 3.74 -1.43 -38.17
CA ALA A 54 2.59 -1.80 -37.35
C ALA A 54 2.89 -1.66 -35.84
N SER A 55 4.06 -2.13 -35.38
CA SER A 55 4.49 -2.04 -33.99
C SER A 55 4.70 -0.58 -33.56
N ILE A 56 5.33 0.23 -34.41
CA ILE A 56 5.53 1.67 -34.17
C ILE A 56 4.19 2.39 -34.06
N LYS A 57 3.21 2.05 -34.90
CA LYS A 57 1.85 2.62 -34.81
C LYS A 57 1.19 2.30 -33.45
N LYS A 58 1.35 1.07 -32.94
CA LYS A 58 0.86 0.69 -31.61
C LYS A 58 1.56 1.44 -30.50
N LEU A 59 2.89 1.50 -30.52
CA LEU A 59 3.69 2.24 -29.53
C LEU A 59 3.30 3.71 -29.46
N ARG A 60 3.06 4.36 -30.60
CA ARG A 60 2.60 5.77 -30.65
C ARG A 60 1.24 5.97 -30.01
N HIS A 61 0.35 4.98 -30.13
CA HIS A 61 -0.97 5.03 -29.52
C HIS A 61 -0.92 4.76 -28.01
N GLU A 62 -0.19 3.73 -27.59
CA GLU A 62 -0.14 3.30 -26.19
C GLU A 62 0.79 4.16 -25.32
N PHE A 63 1.91 4.62 -25.88
CA PHE A 63 2.98 5.35 -25.18
C PHE A 63 3.25 6.70 -25.85
N ALA A 64 2.21 7.48 -26.13
CA ALA A 64 2.32 8.78 -26.80
C ALA A 64 3.32 9.74 -26.12
N GLN A 65 3.47 9.65 -24.79
CA GLN A 65 4.41 10.44 -23.99
C GLN A 65 5.65 9.63 -23.53
N GLY A 66 5.85 8.43 -24.08
CA GLY A 66 6.82 7.46 -23.58
C GLY A 66 6.33 6.70 -22.34
N ILE A 67 7.25 5.98 -21.71
CA ILE A 67 7.00 5.26 -20.45
C ILE A 67 7.65 6.07 -19.32
N PRO A 68 6.88 6.58 -18.36
CA PRO A 68 7.47 7.27 -17.22
C PRO A 68 8.27 6.28 -16.37
N GLU A 69 9.30 6.79 -15.70
CA GLU A 69 10.04 6.04 -14.69
C GLU A 69 9.06 5.49 -13.64
N CYS A 70 9.02 4.17 -13.47
CA CYS A 70 8.13 3.51 -12.50
C CYS A 70 8.88 3.01 -11.26
N GLY A 71 10.16 2.63 -11.41
CA GLY A 71 10.94 1.95 -10.38
C GLY A 71 10.67 0.44 -10.31
N SER A 72 11.59 -0.29 -9.70
CA SER A 72 11.58 -1.76 -9.61
C SER A 72 10.42 -2.31 -8.79
N ASP A 73 10.03 -1.64 -7.70
CA ASP A 73 8.99 -2.17 -6.80
C ASP A 73 7.62 -2.02 -7.40
N ALA A 74 7.37 -0.90 -8.10
CA ALA A 74 6.13 -0.70 -8.82
C ALA A 74 5.92 -1.81 -9.86
N LEU A 75 6.98 -2.18 -10.59
CA LEU A 75 6.94 -3.28 -11.55
C LEU A 75 6.69 -4.63 -10.87
N ARG A 76 7.39 -4.94 -9.78
CA ARG A 76 7.20 -6.18 -9.01
C ARG A 76 5.77 -6.30 -8.45
N PHE A 77 5.26 -5.23 -7.84
CA PHE A 77 3.88 -5.15 -7.36
C PHE A 77 2.87 -5.32 -8.49
N GLY A 78 3.15 -4.67 -9.63
CA GLY A 78 2.46 -4.87 -10.89
C GLY A 78 2.28 -6.34 -11.21
N LEU A 79 3.39 -7.03 -11.44
CA LEU A 79 3.42 -8.43 -11.88
C LEU A 79 2.78 -9.38 -10.85
N LEU A 80 3.06 -9.20 -9.56
CA LEU A 80 2.47 -10.05 -8.51
C LEU A 80 0.96 -9.85 -8.40
N SER A 81 0.46 -8.62 -8.48
CA SER A 81 -1.00 -8.37 -8.44
C SER A 81 -1.75 -9.07 -9.57
N TYR A 82 -1.07 -9.37 -10.69
CA TYR A 82 -1.64 -10.10 -11.81
C TYR A 82 -1.58 -11.62 -11.66
N MET A 83 -0.79 -12.17 -10.72
CA MET A 83 -0.72 -13.62 -10.50
C MET A 83 -2.03 -14.22 -9.99
N VAL A 84 -2.96 -13.41 -9.48
CA VAL A 84 -4.33 -13.87 -9.14
C VAL A 84 -5.09 -14.32 -10.39
N GLN A 85 -4.70 -13.85 -11.59
CA GLN A 85 -5.26 -14.30 -12.87
C GLN A 85 -4.49 -15.51 -13.38
N SER A 86 -5.19 -16.61 -13.69
CA SER A 86 -4.59 -17.93 -13.79
C SER A 86 -3.92 -18.29 -15.13
N ARG A 87 -4.08 -17.50 -16.20
CA ARG A 87 -3.69 -17.96 -17.56
C ARG A 87 -2.71 -17.04 -18.31
N SER A 88 -2.95 -15.74 -18.32
CA SER A 88 -2.10 -14.75 -18.99
C SER A 88 -2.24 -13.39 -18.33
N ILE A 89 -1.15 -12.63 -18.32
CA ILE A 89 -1.06 -11.29 -17.74
C ILE A 89 -1.02 -10.30 -18.89
N ASN A 90 -2.09 -9.55 -19.10
CA ASN A 90 -2.05 -8.43 -20.05
C ASN A 90 -1.41 -7.25 -19.33
N LEU A 91 -0.15 -6.96 -19.68
CA LEU A 91 0.64 -5.94 -19.01
C LEU A 91 0.07 -4.56 -19.33
N ASN A 92 -0.41 -3.85 -18.30
CA ASN A 92 -0.86 -2.47 -18.42
C ASN A 92 0.09 -1.56 -17.63
N ILE A 93 0.84 -0.73 -18.36
CA ILE A 93 1.81 0.21 -17.75
C ILE A 93 1.10 1.21 -16.83
N ASN A 94 -0.13 1.63 -17.12
CA ASN A 94 -0.89 2.54 -16.24
C ASN A 94 -1.17 1.92 -14.86
N LYS A 95 -1.31 0.59 -14.79
CA LYS A 95 -1.43 -0.10 -13.50
C LYS A 95 -0.11 -0.03 -12.72
N ILE A 96 1.03 -0.17 -13.40
CA ILE A 96 2.36 -0.06 -12.80
C ILE A 96 2.62 1.37 -12.30
N ILE A 97 2.24 2.39 -13.08
CA ILE A 97 2.30 3.80 -12.65
C ILE A 97 1.48 4.01 -11.36
N SER A 98 0.31 3.39 -11.26
CA SER A 98 -0.50 3.44 -10.04
C SER A 98 0.22 2.79 -8.85
N PHE A 99 0.98 1.72 -9.07
CA PHE A 99 1.84 1.14 -8.03
C PHE A 99 3.03 2.03 -7.65
N ARG A 100 3.61 2.82 -8.57
CA ARG A 100 4.59 3.86 -8.20
C ARG A 100 3.98 4.89 -7.26
N GLN A 101 2.76 5.34 -7.55
CA GLN A 101 2.05 6.28 -6.67
C GLN A 101 1.79 5.66 -5.29
N PHE A 102 1.44 4.38 -5.24
CA PHE A 102 1.31 3.62 -4.00
C PHE A 102 2.64 3.55 -3.23
N CYS A 103 3.74 3.13 -3.86
CA CYS A 103 5.07 3.09 -3.23
C CYS A 103 5.53 4.47 -2.73
N ASN A 104 5.31 5.53 -3.51
CA ASN A 104 5.60 6.90 -3.07
C ASN A 104 4.74 7.28 -1.85
N LYS A 105 3.48 6.86 -1.82
CA LYS A 105 2.60 7.06 -0.68
C LYS A 105 3.18 6.35 0.56
N ILE A 106 3.59 5.08 0.46
CA ILE A 106 4.33 4.37 1.54
C ILE A 106 5.49 5.21 2.06
N TRP A 107 6.35 5.69 1.15
CA TRP A 107 7.50 6.51 1.49
C TRP A 107 7.13 7.80 2.24
N GLN A 108 6.11 8.53 1.79
CA GLN A 108 5.69 9.77 2.45
C GLN A 108 5.20 9.51 3.89
N THR A 109 4.50 8.40 4.14
CA THR A 109 4.14 8.04 5.54
C THR A 109 5.35 7.68 6.34
N PHE A 110 6.26 6.87 5.82
CA PHE A 110 7.48 6.57 6.55
C PHE A 110 8.22 7.86 6.93
N LYS A 111 8.41 8.78 5.98
CA LYS A 111 9.03 10.09 6.24
C LYS A 111 8.28 10.91 7.31
N PHE A 112 6.94 10.92 7.27
CA PHE A 112 6.11 11.63 8.25
C PHE A 112 6.15 11.01 9.65
N THR A 113 6.38 9.70 9.73
CA THR A 113 6.32 8.92 10.97
C THR A 113 7.68 8.69 11.60
N LYS A 114 8.76 8.65 10.81
CA LYS A 114 10.16 8.50 11.26
C LYS A 114 10.49 9.35 12.49
N PRO A 115 10.25 10.69 12.51
CA PRO A 115 10.58 11.51 13.68
C PRO A 115 9.80 11.14 14.95
N LYS A 116 8.67 10.43 14.80
CA LYS A 116 7.86 9.97 15.93
C LYS A 116 8.37 8.63 16.49
N PHE A 117 9.07 7.82 15.69
CA PHE A 117 9.68 6.58 16.17
C PHE A 117 10.81 6.86 17.15
N ASP A 118 11.59 7.93 16.93
CA ASP A 118 12.66 8.36 17.83
C ASP A 118 12.15 8.73 19.23
N LEU A 119 10.84 9.00 19.36
CA LEU A 119 10.18 9.30 20.64
C LEU A 119 9.78 8.04 21.42
N ILE A 120 9.97 6.85 20.84
CA ILE A 120 9.61 5.57 21.46
C ILE A 120 10.79 5.07 22.26
N THR A 121 10.61 5.03 23.57
CA THR A 121 11.64 4.58 24.51
C THR A 121 11.49 3.12 24.93
N ASP A 122 10.36 2.49 24.60
CA ASP A 122 10.02 1.14 25.05
C ASP A 122 9.32 0.34 23.94
N PHE A 123 10.08 -0.58 23.33
CA PHE A 123 9.59 -1.53 22.32
C PHE A 123 9.19 -2.88 22.93
N THR A 124 9.44 -3.13 24.22
CA THR A 124 9.24 -4.45 24.84
C THR A 124 7.84 -4.63 25.44
N ARG A 125 7.08 -3.55 25.59
CA ARG A 125 5.71 -3.61 26.09
C ARG A 125 4.80 -4.45 25.17
N GLN A 126 4.20 -5.49 25.75
CA GLN A 126 3.17 -6.29 25.06
C GLN A 126 1.93 -5.44 24.76
N LEU A 127 1.48 -5.51 23.51
CA LEU A 127 0.28 -4.87 23.02
C LEU A 127 -0.95 -5.63 23.52
N ASN A 128 -1.94 -4.91 24.05
CA ASN A 128 -3.26 -5.47 24.32
C ASN A 128 -4.30 -4.69 23.51
N PRO A 129 -4.96 -5.31 22.52
CA PRO A 129 -5.88 -4.63 21.61
C PRO A 129 -7.15 -4.14 22.30
N THR A 130 -7.62 -4.81 23.36
CA THR A 130 -8.86 -4.42 24.08
C THR A 130 -8.68 -3.20 24.97
N LYS A 131 -7.43 -2.83 25.27
CA LYS A 131 -7.10 -1.68 26.13
C LYS A 131 -6.67 -0.44 25.34
N GLN A 132 -6.78 -0.47 24.01
CA GLN A 132 -6.48 0.69 23.17
C GLN A 132 -7.73 1.55 22.93
N ASN A 133 -7.53 2.74 22.35
CA ASN A 133 -8.65 3.50 21.83
C ASN A 133 -9.23 2.81 20.59
N PHE A 134 -10.51 3.06 20.31
CA PHE A 134 -11.28 2.46 19.22
C PHE A 134 -10.50 2.37 17.91
N LEU A 135 -9.93 3.50 17.47
CA LEU A 135 -9.15 3.58 16.24
C LEU A 135 -7.89 2.70 16.26
N ASN A 136 -7.11 2.74 17.33
CA ASN A 136 -5.90 1.93 17.44
C ASN A 136 -6.24 0.43 17.53
N SER A 137 -7.34 0.06 18.22
CA SER A 137 -7.84 -1.32 18.26
C SER A 137 -8.25 -1.80 16.87
N TRP A 138 -8.90 -0.95 16.08
CA TRP A 138 -9.23 -1.26 14.68
C TRP A 138 -7.99 -1.41 13.79
N ILE A 139 -6.99 -0.54 13.94
CA ILE A 139 -5.71 -0.65 13.21
C ILE A 139 -5.00 -1.96 13.57
N LEU A 140 -4.98 -2.36 14.85
CA LEU A 140 -4.44 -3.63 15.31
C LEU A 140 -5.18 -4.82 14.68
N ALA A 141 -6.51 -4.74 14.63
CA ALA A 141 -7.34 -5.76 13.97
C ALA A 141 -6.94 -5.93 12.50
N LYS A 142 -6.86 -4.82 11.74
CA LYS A 142 -6.48 -4.85 10.32
C LYS A 142 -5.06 -5.35 10.10
N LEU A 143 -4.11 -4.99 10.97
CA LEU A 143 -2.75 -5.50 10.88
C LEU A 143 -2.73 -7.01 11.11
N ASN A 144 -3.41 -7.52 12.15
CA ASN A 144 -3.43 -8.95 12.44
C ASN A 144 -4.05 -9.75 11.28
N THR A 145 -5.19 -9.30 10.75
CA THR A 145 -5.82 -9.91 9.57
C THR A 145 -4.85 -9.96 8.39
N MET A 146 -4.16 -8.86 8.11
CA MET A 146 -3.21 -8.80 7.00
C MET A 146 -2.00 -9.71 7.22
N ILE A 147 -1.46 -9.81 8.45
CA ILE A 147 -0.37 -10.74 8.79
C ILE A 147 -0.80 -12.18 8.52
N VAL A 148 -1.97 -12.57 9.02
CA VAL A 148 -2.52 -13.93 8.84
C VAL A 148 -2.73 -14.25 7.35
N GLU A 149 -3.34 -13.33 6.60
CA GLU A 149 -3.55 -13.48 5.16
C GLU A 149 -2.22 -13.64 4.41
N ILE A 150 -1.26 -12.75 4.65
CA ILE A 150 0.04 -12.77 3.99
C ILE A 150 0.79 -14.07 4.29
N ASN A 151 0.88 -14.47 5.57
CA ASN A 151 1.55 -15.71 5.97
C ASN A 151 0.90 -16.94 5.33
N THR A 152 -0.44 -17.01 5.37
CA THR A 152 -1.20 -18.10 4.73
C THR A 152 -0.97 -18.14 3.21
N SER A 153 -0.93 -16.98 2.56
CA SER A 153 -0.65 -16.88 1.13
C SER A 153 0.78 -17.31 0.80
N PHE A 154 1.77 -16.99 1.64
CA PHE A 154 3.14 -17.45 1.46
C PHE A 154 3.25 -18.98 1.59
N GLU A 155 2.61 -19.58 2.59
CA GLU A 155 2.57 -21.04 2.77
C GLU A 155 1.95 -21.76 1.56
N LYS A 156 0.97 -21.13 0.91
CA LYS A 156 0.28 -21.68 -0.27
C LYS A 156 0.92 -21.30 -1.60
N TYR A 157 2.05 -20.57 -1.61
CA TYR A 157 2.65 -19.95 -2.80
C TYR A 157 1.70 -19.03 -3.60
N ALA A 158 0.65 -18.52 -2.95
CA ALA A 158 -0.34 -17.60 -3.51
C ALA A 158 0.17 -16.15 -3.46
N LEU A 159 1.32 -15.87 -4.09
CA LEU A 159 2.01 -14.58 -3.99
C LEU A 159 1.18 -13.39 -4.50
N GLY A 160 0.26 -13.63 -5.44
CA GLY A 160 -0.66 -12.59 -5.92
C GLY A 160 -1.71 -12.19 -4.88
N GLU A 161 -2.19 -13.13 -4.08
CA GLU A 161 -3.09 -12.85 -2.96
C GLU A 161 -2.35 -12.06 -1.88
N SER A 162 -1.13 -12.47 -1.53
CA SER A 162 -0.26 -11.73 -0.59
C SER A 162 -0.03 -10.27 -1.01
N ALA A 163 0.26 -10.04 -2.29
CA ALA A 163 0.41 -8.70 -2.84
C ALA A 163 -0.89 -7.89 -2.75
N ASN A 164 -2.03 -8.50 -3.10
CA ASN A 164 -3.34 -7.84 -3.04
C ASN A 164 -3.79 -7.53 -1.61
N SER A 165 -3.56 -8.43 -0.65
CA SER A 165 -3.80 -8.18 0.77
C SER A 165 -2.94 -7.02 1.29
N SER A 166 -1.66 -6.99 0.92
CA SER A 166 -0.75 -5.88 1.24
C SER A 166 -1.24 -4.53 0.67
N ILE A 167 -1.75 -4.53 -0.57
CA ILE A 167 -2.29 -3.32 -1.20
C ILE A 167 -3.60 -2.88 -0.52
N THR A 168 -4.54 -3.80 -0.32
CA THR A 168 -5.90 -3.51 0.17
C THR A 168 -5.87 -3.09 1.64
N SER A 169 -5.24 -3.89 2.49
CA SER A 169 -5.14 -3.66 3.93
C SER A 169 -4.11 -2.57 4.26
N GLY A 170 -3.02 -2.50 3.48
CA GLY A 170 -2.01 -1.44 3.60
C GLY A 170 -2.57 -0.07 3.24
N SER A 171 -3.28 0.07 2.12
CA SER A 171 -3.90 1.36 1.72
C SER A 171 -4.93 1.87 2.73
N MET A 172 -5.70 0.97 3.35
CA MET A 172 -6.75 1.29 4.31
C MET A 172 -6.17 1.72 5.68
N SER A 173 -5.21 0.95 6.21
CA SER A 173 -4.54 1.25 7.49
C SER A 173 -3.70 2.53 7.40
N PHE A 174 -3.07 2.73 6.24
CA PHE A 174 -2.27 3.90 5.90
C PHE A 174 -3.09 5.19 5.82
N ALA A 175 -4.27 5.15 5.15
CA ALA A 175 -5.14 6.33 5.04
C ALA A 175 -5.53 6.84 6.43
N MET A 176 -5.76 5.94 7.39
CA MET A 176 -6.11 6.31 8.76
C MET A 176 -4.92 6.79 9.60
N PHE A 177 -3.70 6.32 9.33
CA PHE A 177 -2.51 6.83 9.99
C PHE A 177 -2.20 8.28 9.60
N ILE A 178 -2.39 8.63 8.32
CA ILE A 178 -2.27 10.02 7.82
C ILE A 178 -3.46 10.88 8.23
N LEU A 179 -4.68 10.31 8.31
CA LEU A 179 -5.87 10.99 8.87
C LEU A 179 -5.77 11.22 10.39
N LYS A 180 -4.57 11.08 10.98
CA LYS A 180 -4.13 11.86 12.12
C LYS A 180 -3.44 13.17 11.67
N PRO A 181 -4.13 14.20 11.10
CA PRO A 181 -3.65 15.55 11.30
C PRO A 181 -3.70 15.87 12.80
N PRO A 182 -2.89 16.85 13.25
CA PRO A 182 -2.68 17.18 14.66
C PRO A 182 -3.94 17.60 15.44
N THR A 183 -5.12 17.68 14.81
CA THR A 183 -6.36 18.12 15.45
C THR A 183 -6.94 17.13 16.45
N TYR A 184 -6.77 15.81 16.26
CA TYR A 184 -7.19 14.83 17.29
C TYR A 184 -6.30 14.88 18.55
N PHE A 185 -5.08 15.41 18.41
CA PHE A 185 -4.06 15.42 19.46
C PHE A 185 -3.85 16.78 20.11
N HIS A 186 -4.49 17.84 19.62
CA HIS A 186 -4.25 19.19 20.13
C HIS A 186 -5.11 19.59 21.32
N GLN A 187 -6.16 18.84 21.66
CA GLN A 187 -7.19 19.33 22.61
C GLN A 187 -7.43 18.49 23.88
N ARG A 188 -6.80 17.32 24.12
CA ARG A 188 -7.12 16.52 25.33
C ARG A 188 -5.91 15.99 26.12
N LYS A 189 -5.40 16.84 27.01
CA LYS A 189 -4.57 16.51 28.21
C LYS A 189 -3.39 15.54 27.96
N ARG A 190 -2.20 16.15 27.90
CA ARG A 190 -0.82 15.61 27.76
C ARG A 190 -0.41 14.30 28.47
N ARG A 191 -1.22 13.68 29.36
CA ARG A 191 -0.82 12.48 30.15
C ARG A 191 -1.26 11.14 29.57
N ARG A 192 -2.49 10.99 29.03
CA ARG A 192 -2.93 9.72 28.38
C ARG A 192 -2.39 9.56 26.95
N GLU A 193 -1.92 10.64 26.35
CA GLU A 193 -1.47 10.68 24.95
C GLU A 193 -0.05 10.09 24.75
N ARG A 194 0.77 10.00 25.79
CA ARG A 194 2.14 9.43 25.70
C ARG A 194 2.14 7.92 25.56
N THR A 195 1.14 7.23 26.10
CA THR A 195 1.05 5.77 26.05
C THR A 195 0.56 5.23 24.72
N HIS A 196 -0.22 5.97 23.91
CA HIS A 196 -0.80 5.43 22.67
C HIS A 196 0.01 5.73 21.39
N ARG A 197 0.96 6.69 21.43
CA ARG A 197 1.86 7.02 20.30
C ARG A 197 2.86 5.90 19.96
N PRO A 198 3.49 5.21 20.93
CA PRO A 198 4.46 4.15 20.64
C PRO A 198 3.84 2.96 19.90
N HIS A 199 2.61 2.61 20.26
CA HIS A 199 1.95 1.42 19.75
C HIS A 199 1.61 1.52 18.27
N SER A 200 1.00 2.62 17.83
CA SER A 200 0.67 2.82 16.41
C SER A 200 1.92 2.84 15.52
N LEU A 201 3.04 3.33 16.06
CA LEU A 201 4.31 3.36 15.33
C LEU A 201 4.97 1.98 15.30
N ARG A 202 4.97 1.20 16.39
CA ARG A 202 5.40 -0.21 16.36
C ARG A 202 4.68 -1.01 15.26
N LEU A 203 3.38 -0.81 15.08
CA LEU A 203 2.60 -1.45 14.02
C LEU A 203 3.06 -1.06 12.61
N LEU A 204 3.47 0.20 12.44
CA LEU A 204 4.05 0.67 11.19
C LEU A 204 5.46 0.09 10.98
N GLY A 205 6.25 -0.07 12.05
CA GLY A 205 7.54 -0.75 12.00
C GLY A 205 7.40 -2.22 11.62
N GLU A 206 6.49 -2.96 12.25
CA GLU A 206 6.18 -4.34 11.89
C GLU A 206 5.64 -4.46 10.46
N TRP A 207 4.89 -3.47 9.96
CA TRP A 207 4.44 -3.43 8.57
C TRP A 207 5.56 -3.15 7.58
N ILE A 208 6.50 -2.26 7.91
CA ILE A 208 7.65 -1.97 7.04
C ILE A 208 8.68 -3.11 7.09
N GLU A 209 8.79 -3.80 8.23
CA GLU A 209 9.64 -4.99 8.41
C GLU A 209 9.03 -6.25 7.77
N MET A 210 7.75 -6.25 7.38
CA MET A 210 7.21 -7.35 6.58
C MET A 210 8.02 -7.44 5.29
N PRO A 211 8.57 -8.62 4.95
CA PRO A 211 9.17 -8.87 3.65
C PRO A 211 8.03 -8.88 2.64
N SER A 212 7.66 -7.69 2.22
CA SER A 212 7.00 -7.56 0.95
C SER A 212 8.01 -7.97 -0.13
N PRO A 213 7.54 -8.44 -1.30
CA PRO A 213 8.36 -8.63 -2.50
C PRO A 213 9.22 -7.41 -2.94
N HIS A 214 9.19 -6.31 -2.18
CA HIS A 214 10.00 -5.09 -2.16
C HIS A 214 11.53 -5.24 -2.04
N ASP A 215 12.10 -6.45 -1.94
CA ASP A 215 13.55 -6.64 -1.72
C ASP A 215 14.49 -6.05 -2.81
N ALA A 216 13.97 -5.34 -3.82
CA ALA A 216 14.76 -4.68 -4.88
C ALA A 216 15.30 -3.31 -4.47
N LEU A 217 14.61 -2.57 -3.59
CA LEU A 217 15.09 -1.26 -3.10
C LEU A 217 16.41 -1.39 -2.32
N HIS A 218 16.70 -2.58 -1.80
CA HIS A 218 17.84 -2.81 -0.92
C HIS A 218 19.19 -2.90 -1.66
N GLN A 219 19.22 -3.15 -2.97
CA GLN A 219 20.48 -3.40 -3.70
C GLN A 219 21.12 -2.18 -4.39
N ARG A 220 20.44 -1.02 -4.49
CA ARG A 220 20.97 0.18 -5.19
C ARG A 220 21.64 1.24 -4.29
N GLY A 221 21.91 0.95 -3.01
CA GLY A 221 22.74 1.82 -2.15
C GLY A 221 22.19 3.24 -1.86
N ALA A 222 20.92 3.52 -2.21
CA ALA A 222 20.30 4.84 -2.01
C ALA A 222 19.66 5.04 -0.63
N LEU A 223 19.68 4.01 0.23
CA LEU A 223 19.09 4.05 1.59
C LEU A 223 20.12 3.52 2.60
N PRO A 224 20.98 4.37 3.19
CA PRO A 224 21.88 3.98 4.28
C PRO A 224 21.14 3.61 5.57
N GLU A 225 19.87 4.01 5.69
CA GLU A 225 19.05 3.84 6.88
C GLU A 225 17.73 3.19 6.48
N THR A 226 17.70 1.86 6.57
CA THR A 226 16.46 1.10 6.57
C THR A 226 15.53 1.60 7.69
N PRO A 227 14.20 1.62 7.46
CA PRO A 227 13.16 1.75 8.48
C PRO A 227 13.09 0.56 9.47
N SER A 228 14.22 0.12 10.00
CA SER A 228 14.17 -0.89 11.07
C SER A 228 13.77 -0.23 12.38
N LEU A 229 12.92 -0.89 13.15
CA LEU A 229 12.78 -0.51 14.55
C LEU A 229 14.15 -0.74 15.21
N PRO A 230 14.71 0.25 15.92
CA PRO A 230 15.98 0.04 16.62
C PRO A 230 15.78 -1.06 17.67
N ARG A 231 16.30 -2.27 17.41
CA ARG A 231 16.32 -3.35 18.40
C ARG A 231 17.61 -3.19 19.20
N LYS A 232 17.47 -3.24 20.53
CA LYS A 232 18.59 -3.01 21.45
C LYS A 232 19.74 -3.98 21.15
N GLY A 233 20.88 -3.47 20.67
CA GLY A 233 22.13 -4.23 20.51
C GLY A 233 22.50 -4.70 19.09
N GLN A 234 21.88 -4.19 18.03
CA GLN A 234 22.29 -4.48 16.64
C GLN A 234 22.56 -3.19 15.87
N GLU A 235 23.71 -3.10 15.19
CA GLU A 235 24.18 -1.88 14.51
C GLU A 235 23.59 -1.68 13.11
N HIS A 236 23.18 -2.76 12.42
CA HIS A 236 22.58 -2.71 11.10
C HIS A 236 21.42 -3.70 11.00
N HIS A 237 20.28 -3.21 10.52
CA HIS A 237 19.05 -3.98 10.42
C HIS A 237 18.55 -3.95 8.98
N TYR A 238 18.75 -5.04 8.24
CA TYR A 238 18.09 -5.21 6.96
C TYR A 238 16.74 -5.91 7.20
N CYS A 239 15.65 -5.43 6.61
CA CYS A 239 14.35 -6.10 6.72
C CYS A 239 14.41 -7.53 6.15
N SER A 240 15.27 -7.78 5.16
CA SER A 240 15.54 -9.11 4.61
C SER A 240 16.16 -10.10 5.61
N LEU A 241 16.71 -9.62 6.73
CA LEU A 241 17.21 -10.45 7.83
C LEU A 241 16.21 -10.56 8.99
N SER A 242 15.05 -9.91 8.88
CA SER A 242 14.01 -9.93 9.90
C SER A 242 13.09 -11.12 9.69
N HIS A 243 12.57 -11.68 10.78
CA HIS A 243 11.56 -12.72 10.71
C HIS A 243 10.22 -12.14 10.26
N LEU A 244 9.47 -12.90 9.45
CA LEU A 244 8.07 -12.61 9.16
C LEU A 244 7.31 -12.43 10.49
N PRO A 245 6.49 -11.39 10.63
CA PRO A 245 5.66 -11.23 11.81
C PRO A 245 4.70 -12.41 11.91
N THR A 246 4.61 -12.99 13.10
CA THR A 246 3.62 -14.02 13.42
C THR A 246 2.35 -13.36 13.93
N GLU A 247 1.24 -14.09 13.89
CA GLU A 247 0.02 -13.67 14.58
C GLU A 247 0.33 -13.36 16.05
N GLN A 248 -0.10 -12.18 16.52
CA GLN A 248 0.25 -11.67 17.84
C GLN A 248 -0.92 -11.70 18.85
N PHE A 249 -2.15 -11.94 18.39
CA PHE A 249 -3.36 -11.72 19.19
C PHE A 249 -4.36 -12.89 19.10
N GLU A 250 -3.91 -14.11 19.39
CA GLU A 250 -4.79 -15.29 19.49
C GLU A 250 -5.99 -15.04 20.42
N GLY A 251 -7.18 -15.50 20.00
CA GLY A 251 -8.41 -15.40 20.80
C GLY A 251 -9.07 -14.01 20.77
N THR A 252 -8.59 -13.10 19.91
CA THR A 252 -9.22 -11.78 19.70
C THR A 252 -10.05 -11.69 18.43
N GLU A 253 -10.24 -12.78 17.69
CA GLU A 253 -10.93 -12.76 16.38
C GLU A 253 -12.36 -12.17 16.47
N ALA A 254 -13.13 -12.57 17.49
CA ALA A 254 -14.49 -12.07 17.71
C ALA A 254 -14.50 -10.56 17.99
N TYR A 255 -13.53 -10.07 18.77
CA TYR A 255 -13.37 -8.66 19.09
C TYR A 255 -12.98 -7.85 17.85
N PHE A 256 -12.03 -8.35 17.06
CA PHE A 256 -11.61 -7.72 15.80
C PHE A 256 -12.73 -7.64 14.79
N LYS A 257 -13.53 -8.72 14.64
CA LYS A 257 -14.70 -8.71 13.76
C LYS A 257 -15.76 -7.70 14.20
N SER A 258 -15.98 -7.57 15.52
CA SER A 258 -16.91 -6.59 16.08
C SER A 258 -16.44 -5.15 15.79
N ILE A 259 -15.18 -4.84 16.08
CA ILE A 259 -14.62 -3.50 15.83
C ILE A 259 -14.63 -3.15 14.36
N ASP A 260 -14.34 -4.11 13.48
CA ASP A 260 -14.35 -3.85 12.04
C ASP A 260 -15.74 -3.48 11.55
N THR A 261 -16.76 -4.22 11.99
CA THR A 261 -18.17 -3.92 11.70
C THR A 261 -18.57 -2.55 12.22
N GLU A 262 -18.16 -2.20 13.43
CA GLU A 262 -18.38 -0.89 14.04
C GLU A 262 -17.69 0.24 13.25
N PHE A 263 -16.46 0.02 12.83
CA PHE A 263 -15.70 0.98 12.04
C PHE A 263 -16.32 1.20 10.65
N GLU A 264 -16.81 0.15 10.00
CA GLU A 264 -17.51 0.26 8.72
C GLU A 264 -18.76 1.15 8.82
N LYS A 265 -19.53 1.05 9.92
CA LYS A 265 -20.64 1.97 10.17
C LYS A 265 -20.18 3.42 10.24
N VAL A 266 -19.12 3.70 11.02
CA VAL A 266 -18.52 5.04 11.14
C VAL A 266 -18.04 5.56 9.77
N ASN A 267 -17.31 4.74 9.03
CA ASN A 267 -16.75 5.11 7.73
C ASN A 267 -17.84 5.34 6.67
N LYS A 268 -18.92 4.56 6.70
CA LYS A 268 -20.08 4.74 5.81
C LYS A 268 -20.75 6.10 6.06
N ILE A 269 -20.97 6.46 7.33
CA ILE A 269 -21.54 7.77 7.69
C ILE A 269 -20.61 8.91 7.26
N ALA A 270 -19.31 8.79 7.52
CA ALA A 270 -18.34 9.78 7.07
C ALA A 270 -18.32 9.94 5.54
N GLY A 271 -18.46 8.84 4.79
CA GLY A 271 -18.64 8.87 3.34
C GLY A 271 -19.91 9.61 2.90
N SER A 272 -21.03 9.37 3.58
CA SER A 272 -22.28 10.09 3.32
C SER A 272 -22.15 11.59 3.60
N LEU A 273 -21.47 11.99 4.67
CA LEU A 273 -21.21 13.41 4.98
C LEU A 273 -20.40 14.09 3.88
N ARG A 274 -19.33 13.44 3.40
CA ARG A 274 -18.52 13.97 2.27
C ARG A 274 -19.33 14.05 0.98
N SER A 275 -20.19 13.08 0.72
CA SER A 275 -21.09 13.09 -0.45
C SER A 275 -22.08 14.25 -0.40
N ILE A 276 -22.65 14.53 0.78
CA ILE A 276 -23.54 15.69 0.98
C ILE A 276 -22.76 17.00 0.84
N ALA A 277 -21.55 17.10 1.41
CA ALA A 277 -20.73 18.30 1.25
C ALA A 277 -20.42 18.57 -0.24
N ALA A 278 -20.10 17.53 -0.99
CA ALA A 278 -19.87 17.62 -2.43
C ALA A 278 -21.13 18.02 -3.21
N SER A 279 -22.31 17.51 -2.85
CA SER A 279 -23.56 17.84 -3.56
C SER A 279 -23.97 19.30 -3.42
N VAL A 280 -23.56 19.96 -2.34
CA VAL A 280 -23.78 21.40 -2.10
C VAL A 280 -22.59 22.25 -2.57
N ASN A 281 -21.60 21.64 -3.25
CA ASN A 281 -20.36 22.30 -3.70
C ASN A 281 -19.60 23.03 -2.58
N LEU A 282 -19.61 22.48 -1.35
CA LEU A 282 -18.87 23.05 -0.24
C LEU A 282 -17.35 22.89 -0.46
N PRO A 283 -16.57 23.99 -0.45
CA PRO A 283 -15.13 23.89 -0.51
C PRO A 283 -14.53 23.13 0.69
N PRO A 284 -13.45 22.34 0.49
CA PRO A 284 -12.89 21.45 1.52
C PRO A 284 -12.26 22.18 2.73
N HIS A 285 -12.01 23.48 2.63
CA HIS A 285 -11.51 24.28 3.75
C HIS A 285 -12.64 24.73 4.70
N ILE A 286 -13.89 24.70 4.24
CA ILE A 286 -15.06 25.03 5.06
C ILE A 286 -15.35 23.83 5.96
N ARG A 287 -15.62 24.09 7.25
CA ARG A 287 -15.99 23.07 8.22
C ARG A 287 -17.49 23.13 8.48
N PRO A 288 -18.32 22.40 7.71
CA PRO A 288 -19.75 22.38 7.93
C PRO A 288 -20.08 21.72 9.28
N THR A 289 -21.16 22.16 9.89
CA THR A 289 -21.75 21.48 11.06
C THR A 289 -22.79 20.49 10.56
N ALA A 290 -22.69 19.24 10.99
CA ALA A 290 -23.65 18.19 10.66
C ALA A 290 -24.29 17.63 11.92
N PHE A 291 -25.59 17.35 11.86
CA PHE A 291 -26.34 16.71 12.94
C PHE A 291 -26.64 15.26 12.54
N ILE A 292 -26.27 14.33 13.42
CA ILE A 292 -26.48 12.89 13.20
C ILE A 292 -27.43 12.40 14.29
N ILE A 293 -28.59 11.87 13.88
CA ILE A 293 -29.54 11.22 14.79
C ILE A 293 -29.32 9.72 14.66
N THR A 294 -28.99 9.07 15.77
CA THR A 294 -28.67 7.64 15.80
C THR A 294 -28.94 7.05 17.17
N GLU A 295 -29.33 5.78 17.20
CA GLU A 295 -29.42 4.99 18.42
C GLU A 295 -28.13 4.22 18.72
N GLU A 296 -27.25 4.09 17.72
CA GLU A 296 -26.01 3.31 17.80
C GLU A 296 -24.98 3.98 18.73
N PRO A 297 -24.50 3.27 19.77
CA PRO A 297 -23.60 3.85 20.76
C PRO A 297 -22.24 4.25 20.15
N VAL A 298 -21.71 3.42 19.23
CA VAL A 298 -20.42 3.68 18.58
C VAL A 298 -20.40 5.03 17.84
N ILE A 299 -21.50 5.40 17.18
CA ILE A 299 -21.58 6.67 16.45
C ILE A 299 -21.61 7.86 17.40
N LYS A 300 -22.26 7.72 18.56
CA LYS A 300 -22.28 8.74 19.62
C LYS A 300 -20.89 8.92 20.25
N GLU A 301 -20.16 7.82 20.44
CA GLU A 301 -18.82 7.84 21.05
C GLU A 301 -17.73 8.33 20.10
N GLN A 302 -17.86 8.07 18.80
CA GLN A 302 -16.83 8.37 17.78
C GLN A 302 -17.11 9.67 17.00
N THR A 303 -17.66 10.69 17.65
CA THR A 303 -17.97 12.01 17.04
C THR A 303 -16.73 12.74 16.53
N ASP A 304 -15.65 12.74 17.29
CA ASP A 304 -14.37 13.34 16.88
C ASP A 304 -13.78 12.65 15.64
N LEU A 305 -13.95 11.33 15.54
CA LEU A 305 -13.50 10.53 14.40
C LEU A 305 -14.35 10.84 13.16
N LEU A 306 -15.67 10.90 13.30
CA LEU A 306 -16.57 11.32 12.24
C LEU A 306 -16.28 12.74 11.74
N ALA A 307 -16.00 13.68 12.64
CA ALA A 307 -15.61 15.04 12.28
C ALA A 307 -14.27 15.12 11.54
N THR A 308 -13.42 14.11 11.70
CA THR A 308 -12.13 14.02 11.00
C THR A 308 -12.29 13.34 9.63
N LEU A 309 -13.04 12.24 9.57
CA LEU A 309 -13.25 11.46 8.35
C LEU A 309 -14.30 12.07 7.39
N GLY A 310 -15.22 12.87 7.93
CA GLY A 310 -16.34 13.48 7.19
C GLY A 310 -16.03 14.84 6.56
N LYS A 311 -14.81 15.36 6.75
CA LYS A 311 -14.30 16.53 6.00
C LYS A 311 -14.00 16.15 4.55
#